data_AF-A0A210R6L9-F1
#
_entry.id   AF-A0A210R6L9-F1
#
_cell.length_a   1.000
_cell.length_b   1.000
_cell.length_c   1.000
_cell.angle_alpha   90.00
_cell.angle_beta   90.00
_cell.angle_gamma   90.00
#
_symmetry.space_group_name_H-M   'P 1'
#
loop_
_entity.id
_entity.type
_entity.pdbx_description
1 polymer ?
#
loop_
_entity_poly.entity_id
_entity_poly.type
_entity_poly.pdbx_seq_one_letter_code
_entity_poly.pdbx_strand_id
1 'polypeptide(L)'
;MDNFKRYYHGNRAPFGIHMHMGWFFQPFTREGMDRAIEDILKYGDAYIVIAKQVLDWMRNPTDISEIKHFKEWDCNVKLPYDPSKDNAKEGTRLALVLSLAAISTGLLLGIIYYFIAKRIRNYIPLEDNVVVHEYRD
;
A
#
# COMPACT_ATOMS: atom_id res chain seq x y z
N MET A 1 25.42 -25.59 8.03
CA MET A 1 25.22 -24.86 9.30
C MET A 1 26.51 -24.47 10.04
N ASP A 2 27.68 -24.80 9.52
CA ASP A 2 28.94 -24.71 10.30
C ASP A 2 29.31 -23.30 10.70
N ASN A 3 29.06 -22.31 9.82
CA ASN A 3 29.28 -20.91 10.13
C ASN A 3 28.48 -20.46 11.35
N PHE A 4 27.16 -20.65 11.36
CA PHE A 4 26.32 -20.32 12.53
C PHE A 4 26.83 -21.00 13.80
N LYS A 5 27.13 -22.31 13.76
CA LYS A 5 27.62 -23.08 14.91
C LYS A 5 28.92 -22.51 15.48
N ARG A 6 29.81 -21.96 14.64
CA ARG A 6 31.04 -21.28 15.10
C ARG A 6 30.75 -20.06 15.97
N TYR A 7 29.75 -19.26 15.62
CA TYR A 7 29.33 -18.10 16.42
C TYR A 7 28.56 -18.55 17.66
N TYR A 8 27.67 -19.52 17.49
CA TYR A 8 26.82 -20.05 18.56
C TYR A 8 27.62 -20.75 19.68
N HIS A 9 28.65 -21.53 19.34
CA HIS A 9 29.52 -22.17 20.36
C HIS A 9 30.74 -21.32 20.74
N GLY A 10 30.91 -20.16 20.10
CA GLY A 10 31.99 -19.22 20.39
C GLY A 10 31.54 -18.07 21.29
N ASN A 11 31.97 -16.86 20.95
CA ASN A 11 31.70 -15.64 21.71
C ASN A 11 30.28 -15.06 21.51
N ARG A 12 29.37 -15.77 20.82
CA ARG A 12 28.00 -15.33 20.55
C ARG A 12 27.91 -13.96 19.84
N ALA A 13 28.94 -13.57 19.08
CA ALA A 13 28.87 -12.35 18.28
C ALA A 13 27.73 -12.44 17.23
N PRO A 14 27.09 -11.32 16.86
CA PRO A 14 26.00 -11.33 15.88
C PRO A 14 26.41 -12.01 14.57
N PHE A 15 25.65 -13.03 14.17
CA PHE A 15 25.85 -13.76 12.92
C PHE A 15 25.06 -13.09 11.79
N GLY A 16 25.77 -12.38 10.90
CA GLY A 16 25.15 -11.66 9.79
C GLY A 16 24.95 -12.54 8.55
N ILE A 17 23.74 -12.49 7.97
CA ILE A 17 23.42 -13.11 6.68
C ILE A 17 23.18 -11.97 5.68
N HIS A 18 24.11 -11.79 4.74
CA HIS A 18 24.09 -10.68 3.78
C HIS A 18 23.92 -11.24 2.37
N MET A 19 22.75 -11.03 1.76
CA MET A 19 22.38 -11.65 0.48
C MET A 19 21.75 -10.62 -0.44
N HIS A 20 21.96 -10.78 -1.76
CA HIS A 20 21.21 -10.06 -2.78
C HIS A 20 19.90 -10.79 -3.12
N MET A 21 18.83 -10.04 -3.40
CA MET A 21 17.52 -10.59 -3.77
C MET A 21 17.59 -11.64 -4.88
N GLY A 22 18.41 -11.41 -5.91
CA GLY A 22 18.54 -12.32 -7.06
C GLY A 22 19.07 -13.72 -6.70
N TRP A 23 19.75 -13.86 -5.56
CA TRP A 23 20.20 -15.17 -5.08
C TRP A 23 19.02 -16.10 -4.77
N PHE A 24 17.88 -15.56 -4.32
CA PHE A 24 16.69 -16.33 -3.97
C PHE A 24 15.84 -16.78 -5.17
N PHE A 25 16.21 -16.39 -6.40
CA PHE A 25 15.48 -16.82 -7.60
C PHE A 25 15.73 -18.29 -7.96
N GLN A 26 16.81 -18.88 -7.45
CA GLN A 26 17.09 -20.30 -7.65
C GLN A 26 16.33 -21.12 -6.58
N PRO A 27 15.60 -22.19 -6.95
CA PRO A 27 14.85 -22.99 -5.98
C PRO A 27 15.74 -23.56 -4.86
N PHE A 28 16.93 -24.08 -5.21
CA PHE A 28 17.83 -24.72 -4.26
C PHE A 28 18.38 -23.74 -3.20
N THR A 29 18.58 -22.47 -3.54
CA THR A 29 19.08 -21.46 -2.60
C THR A 29 17.99 -21.03 -1.64
N ARG A 30 16.77 -20.86 -2.13
CA ARG A 30 15.58 -20.60 -1.32
C ARG A 30 15.32 -21.75 -0.34
N GLU A 31 15.26 -22.99 -0.81
CA GLU A 31 15.08 -24.17 0.04
C GLU A 31 16.25 -24.36 1.02
N GLY A 32 17.47 -23.98 0.62
CA GLY A 32 18.63 -23.95 1.51
C GLY A 32 18.47 -22.95 2.64
N MET A 33 17.94 -21.75 2.35
CA MET A 33 17.66 -20.72 3.34
C MET A 33 16.50 -21.11 4.26
N ASP A 34 15.42 -21.65 3.72
CA ASP A 34 14.27 -22.11 4.50
C ASP A 34 14.73 -23.13 5.55
N ARG A 35 15.52 -24.14 5.14
CA ARG A 35 16.12 -25.12 6.06
C ARG A 35 17.08 -24.49 7.07
N ALA A 36 17.88 -23.51 6.67
CA ALA A 36 18.79 -22.83 7.58
C ALA A 36 18.03 -22.05 8.66
N ILE A 37 16.93 -21.38 8.30
CA ILE A 37 16.04 -20.69 9.25
C ILE A 37 15.42 -21.70 10.21
N GLU A 38 14.83 -22.78 9.70
CA GLU A 38 14.24 -23.85 10.50
C GLU A 38 15.25 -24.46 11.49
N ASP A 39 16.49 -24.69 11.05
CA ASP A 39 17.56 -25.22 11.90
C ASP A 39 17.99 -24.23 12.98
N ILE A 40 18.06 -22.92 12.67
CA ILE A 40 18.38 -21.89 13.66
C ILE A 40 17.27 -21.77 14.70
N LEU A 41 16.00 -21.85 14.29
CA LEU A 41 14.85 -21.73 15.20
C LEU A 41 14.72 -22.90 16.19
N LYS A 42 15.44 -24.02 15.98
CA LYS A 42 15.55 -25.10 16.98
C LYS A 42 16.35 -24.68 18.22
N TYR A 43 17.17 -23.62 18.11
CA TYR A 43 17.89 -23.05 19.24
C TYR A 43 17.01 -22.00 19.93
N GLY A 44 16.45 -22.36 21.09
CA GLY A 44 15.49 -21.51 21.82
C GLY A 44 16.04 -20.18 22.34
N ASP A 45 17.36 -19.99 22.26
CA ASP A 45 18.11 -18.79 22.64
C ASP A 45 18.70 -18.06 21.41
N ALA A 46 18.28 -18.40 20.19
CA ALA A 46 18.67 -17.72 18.95
C ALA A 46 17.51 -16.86 18.40
N TYR A 47 17.82 -15.61 18.05
CA TYR A 47 16.84 -14.65 17.53
C TYR A 47 17.28 -14.14 16.16
N ILE A 48 16.35 -14.14 15.21
CA ILE A 48 16.53 -13.51 13.90
C ILE A 48 15.95 -12.11 13.99
N VAL A 49 16.83 -11.11 13.94
CA VAL A 49 16.50 -9.70 14.14
C VAL A 49 17.14 -8.84 13.05
N ILE A 50 16.64 -7.61 12.88
CA ILE A 50 17.25 -6.65 11.95
C ILE A 50 18.49 -5.99 12.56
N ALA A 51 19.37 -5.42 11.72
CA ALA A 51 20.59 -4.77 12.17
C ALA A 51 20.36 -3.67 13.24
N LYS A 52 19.26 -2.91 13.13
CA LYS A 52 18.88 -1.90 14.15
C LYS A 52 18.67 -2.53 15.53
N GLN A 53 17.94 -3.64 15.59
CA GLN A 53 17.65 -4.35 16.83
C GLN A 53 18.91 -4.92 17.48
N VAL A 54 19.89 -5.36 16.68
CA VAL A 54 21.22 -5.73 17.17
C VAL A 54 21.91 -4.53 17.82
N LEU A 55 21.92 -3.38 17.16
CA LEU A 55 22.53 -2.15 17.71
C LEU A 55 21.85 -1.69 18.99
N ASP A 56 20.52 -1.78 19.06
CA ASP A 56 19.76 -1.43 20.26
C ASP A 56 20.12 -2.35 21.43
N TRP A 57 20.25 -3.67 21.19
CA TRP A 57 20.73 -4.62 22.19
C TRP A 57 22.19 -4.35 22.60
N MET A 58 23.07 -3.99 21.66
CA MET A 58 24.47 -3.65 22.00
C MET A 58 24.58 -2.37 22.85
N ARG A 59 23.63 -1.43 22.71
CA ARG A 59 23.56 -0.21 23.54
C ARG A 59 23.07 -0.51 24.96
N ASN A 60 22.13 -1.45 25.10
CA ASN A 60 21.60 -1.88 26.38
C ASN A 60 21.52 -3.42 26.44
N PRO A 61 22.65 -4.09 26.73
CA PRO A 61 22.70 -5.55 26.72
C PRO A 61 21.69 -6.13 27.71
N THR A 62 20.79 -6.95 27.20
CA THR A 62 19.74 -7.61 27.98
C THR A 62 20.02 -9.11 28.03
N ASP A 63 19.90 -9.69 29.21
CA ASP A 63 20.09 -11.13 29.42
C ASP A 63 19.02 -11.93 28.67
N ILE A 64 19.36 -13.17 28.32
CA ILE A 64 18.47 -14.08 27.62
C ILE A 64 17.16 -14.36 28.38
N SER A 65 17.17 -14.34 29.73
CA SER A 65 15.97 -14.52 30.53
C SER A 65 14.98 -13.38 30.37
N GLU A 66 15.48 -12.16 30.15
CA GLU A 66 14.70 -10.92 30.09
C GLU A 66 14.44 -10.45 28.66
N ILE A 67 15.02 -11.12 27.64
CA ILE A 67 14.97 -10.66 26.25
C ILE A 67 13.54 -10.58 25.71
N LYS A 68 12.61 -11.38 26.24
CA LYS A 68 11.17 -11.32 25.91
C LYS A 68 10.51 -10.02 26.35
N HIS A 69 11.09 -9.35 27.33
CA HIS A 69 10.65 -8.05 27.85
C HIS A 69 11.51 -6.89 27.31
N PHE A 70 12.45 -7.17 26.40
CA PHE A 70 13.28 -6.14 25.79
C PHE A 70 12.45 -5.28 24.83
N LYS A 71 12.16 -4.06 25.29
CA LYS A 71 11.22 -3.13 24.66
C LYS A 71 11.54 -2.85 23.19
N GLU A 72 12.82 -2.74 22.84
CA GLU A 72 13.29 -2.44 21.49
C GLU A 72 13.04 -3.59 20.49
N TRP A 73 12.80 -4.81 20.99
CA TRP A 73 12.45 -5.98 20.20
C TRP A 73 10.94 -6.29 20.21
N ASP A 74 10.12 -5.47 20.87
CA ASP A 74 8.67 -5.66 20.89
C ASP A 74 8.06 -5.57 19.48
N CYS A 75 7.08 -6.42 19.20
CA CYS A 75 6.38 -6.48 17.91
C CYS A 75 5.49 -5.24 17.68
N ASN A 76 5.17 -4.49 18.74
CA ASN A 76 4.34 -3.28 18.65
C ASN A 76 5.11 -2.03 18.19
N VAL A 77 6.39 -2.16 17.82
CA VAL A 77 7.19 -1.04 17.32
C VAL A 77 6.63 -0.56 15.98
N LYS A 78 6.11 0.67 15.95
CA LYS A 78 5.69 1.33 14.72
C LYS A 78 6.92 1.54 13.83
N LEU A 79 6.94 0.91 12.67
CA LEU A 79 7.97 1.14 11.67
C LEU A 79 7.95 2.61 11.24
N PRO A 80 9.12 3.25 11.00
CA PRO A 80 9.18 4.61 10.49
C PRO A 80 8.51 4.78 9.12
N TYR A 81 8.43 3.70 8.34
CA TYR A 81 7.80 3.65 7.03
C TYR A 81 6.66 2.64 7.04
N ASP A 82 5.46 3.11 6.68
CA ASP A 82 4.24 2.30 6.56
C ASP A 82 3.64 2.51 5.16
N PRO A 83 3.90 1.59 4.21
CA PRO A 83 3.46 1.74 2.82
C PRO A 83 1.93 1.75 2.68
N SER A 84 1.18 1.26 3.68
CA SER A 84 -0.29 1.29 3.64
C SER A 84 -0.83 2.72 3.70
N LYS A 85 -0.10 3.64 4.33
CA LYS A 85 -0.51 5.04 4.49
C LYS A 85 -0.32 5.89 3.23
N ASP A 86 0.61 5.52 2.37
CA ASP A 86 0.87 6.25 1.13
C ASP A 86 -0.20 5.93 0.07
N ASN A 87 -0.57 4.64 -0.05
CA ASN A 87 -1.64 4.19 -0.95
C ASN A 87 -3.00 4.82 -0.63
N ALA A 88 -3.32 5.03 0.66
CA ALA A 88 -4.56 5.66 1.09
C ALA A 88 -4.66 7.15 0.67
N LYS A 89 -3.54 7.87 0.65
CA LYS A 89 -3.50 9.28 0.23
C LYS A 89 -3.69 9.43 -1.27
N GLU A 90 -3.13 8.54 -2.08
CA GLU A 90 -3.29 8.58 -3.54
C GLU A 90 -4.73 8.33 -3.97
N GLY A 91 -5.41 7.34 -3.38
CA GLY A 91 -6.82 7.06 -3.67
C GLY A 91 -7.74 8.25 -3.38
N THR A 92 -7.48 8.98 -2.30
CA THR A 92 -8.25 10.17 -1.92
C THR A 92 -8.07 11.32 -2.92
N ARG A 93 -6.84 11.53 -3.42
CA ARG A 93 -6.56 12.56 -4.43
C ARG A 93 -7.25 12.26 -5.75
N LEU A 94 -7.25 11.00 -6.19
CA LEU A 94 -7.89 10.59 -7.44
C LEU A 94 -9.40 10.80 -7.39
N ALA A 95 -10.04 10.41 -6.29
CA ALA A 95 -11.49 10.59 -6.09
C ALA A 95 -11.91 12.08 -6.11
N LEU A 96 -11.08 12.96 -5.55
CA LEU A 96 -11.34 14.40 -5.51
C LEU A 96 -11.22 15.03 -6.91
N VAL A 97 -10.21 14.63 -7.69
CA VAL A 97 -10.04 15.10 -9.08
C VAL A 97 -11.19 14.63 -9.98
N LEU A 98 -11.61 13.37 -9.87
CA LEU A 98 -12.73 12.83 -10.66
C LEU A 98 -14.05 13.54 -10.31
N SER A 99 -14.29 13.82 -9.03
CA SER A 99 -15.48 14.56 -8.59
C SER A 99 -15.52 15.98 -9.16
N LEU A 100 -14.39 16.70 -9.13
CA LEU A 100 -14.31 18.05 -9.69
C LEU A 100 -14.51 18.08 -11.21
N ALA A 101 -13.99 17.08 -11.93
CA ALA A 101 -14.19 16.94 -13.38
C ALA A 101 -15.66 16.63 -13.75
N ALA A 102 -16.34 15.81 -12.95
CA ALA A 102 -17.77 15.52 -13.15
C ALA A 102 -18.65 16.76 -12.95
N ILE A 103 -18.33 17.58 -11.94
CA ILE A 103 -19.08 18.82 -11.68
C ILE A 103 -18.89 19.84 -12.81
N SER A 104 -17.64 20.03 -13.28
CA SER A 104 -17.35 21.01 -14.34
C SER A 104 -18.00 20.63 -15.67
N THR A 105 -17.96 19.35 -16.04
CA THR A 105 -18.61 18.84 -17.26
C THR A 105 -20.13 18.97 -17.20
N GLY A 106 -20.75 18.64 -16.05
CA GLY A 106 -22.19 18.81 -15.85
C GLY A 106 -22.65 20.26 -15.97
N LEU A 107 -21.90 21.19 -15.38
CA LEU A 107 -22.20 22.64 -15.49
C LEU A 107 -22.08 23.13 -16.94
N LEU A 108 -21.01 22.76 -17.65
CA LEU A 108 -20.83 23.16 -19.05
C LEU A 108 -21.94 22.62 -19.95
N LEU A 109 -22.27 21.34 -19.84
CA LEU A 109 -23.34 20.73 -20.61
C LEU A 109 -24.70 21.35 -20.28
N GLY A 110 -24.97 21.64 -19.00
CA GLY A 110 -26.19 22.32 -18.57
C GLY A 110 -26.30 23.74 -19.14
N ILE A 111 -25.22 24.50 -19.14
CA ILE A 111 -25.17 25.85 -19.73
C ILE A 111 -25.40 25.77 -21.24
N ILE A 112 -24.72 24.87 -21.94
CA ILE A 112 -24.88 24.67 -23.39
C ILE A 112 -26.33 24.28 -23.71
N TYR A 113 -26.88 23.31 -22.99
CA TYR A 113 -28.28 22.88 -23.14
C TYR A 113 -29.25 24.04 -22.90
N TYR A 114 -29.03 24.84 -21.85
CA TYR A 114 -29.84 26.03 -21.56
C TYR A 114 -29.85 27.01 -22.74
N PHE A 115 -28.69 27.31 -23.32
CA PHE A 115 -28.60 28.22 -24.47
C PHE A 115 -29.28 27.64 -25.72
N ILE A 116 -29.10 26.34 -26.00
CA ILE A 116 -29.77 25.66 -27.12
C ILE A 116 -31.29 25.70 -26.93
N ALA A 117 -31.79 25.29 -25.76
CA ALA A 117 -33.22 25.27 -25.45
C ALA A 117 -33.85 26.68 -25.50
N LYS A 118 -33.13 27.70 -24.98
CA LYS A 118 -33.57 29.10 -25.04
C LYS A 118 -33.60 29.63 -26.48
N ARG A 119 -32.62 29.25 -27.31
CA ARG A 119 -32.59 29.64 -28.73
C ARG A 119 -33.74 29.00 -29.51
N ILE A 120 -34.00 27.71 -29.31
CA ILE A 120 -35.12 26.99 -29.96
C ILE A 120 -36.47 27.62 -29.57
N ARG A 121 -36.69 27.92 -28.28
CA ARG A 121 -37.92 28.57 -27.80
C ARG A 121 -38.16 29.94 -28.44
N ASN A 122 -37.11 30.67 -28.80
CA ASN A 122 -37.21 31.96 -29.47
C ASN A 122 -37.44 31.85 -31.00
N TYR A 123 -37.31 30.65 -31.60
CA TYR A 123 -37.49 30.42 -33.05
C TYR A 123 -38.84 29.83 -33.44
N ILE A 124 -39.57 29.21 -32.51
CA ILE A 124 -40.88 28.61 -32.78
C ILE A 124 -41.97 29.59 -32.30
N PRO A 125 -42.62 30.36 -33.18
CA PRO A 125 -43.90 30.98 -32.86
C PRO A 125 -44.97 29.88 -32.79
N LEU A 126 -45.77 29.85 -31.72
CA LEU A 126 -46.95 29.00 -31.66
C LEU A 126 -47.95 29.53 -32.70
N GLU A 127 -48.03 28.90 -33.86
CA GLU A 127 -49.14 29.08 -34.80
C GLU A 127 -50.39 28.42 -34.19
N ASP A 128 -51.06 29.13 -33.30
CA ASP A 128 -52.51 28.99 -33.15
C ASP A 128 -53.11 29.59 -34.42
N ASN A 129 -53.41 28.76 -35.44
CA ASN A 129 -54.46 28.95 -36.46
C ASN A 129 -54.39 27.85 -37.52
N VAL A 130 -54.73 26.61 -37.16
CA VAL A 130 -55.14 25.60 -38.16
C VAL A 130 -56.63 25.82 -38.43
N VAL A 131 -56.95 26.50 -39.53
CA VAL A 131 -58.30 26.58 -40.08
C VAL A 131 -58.67 25.18 -40.60
N VAL A 132 -59.61 24.52 -39.93
CA VAL A 132 -60.22 23.28 -40.40
C VAL A 132 -61.19 23.64 -41.54
N HIS A 133 -60.76 23.44 -42.79
CA HIS A 133 -61.70 23.43 -43.91
C HIS A 133 -62.36 22.05 -43.98
N GLU A 134 -63.61 22.00 -43.54
CA GLU A 134 -64.55 20.90 -43.71
C GLU A 134 -64.91 20.75 -45.19
N TYR A 135 -64.64 19.56 -45.77
CA TYR A 135 -65.12 19.15 -47.11
C TYR A 135 -66.03 17.93 -46.93
N ARG A 136 -67.33 18.11 -47.18
CA ARG A 136 -68.39 17.09 -47.29
C ARG A 136 -69.66 17.79 -47.81
N ASP A 137 -70.34 17.45 -48.89
CA ASP A 137 -70.22 16.50 -50.01
C ASP A 137 -70.67 17.24 -51.28
#